data_AF-A0A4Q5QNZ6-F1
#
_entry.id   AF-A0A4Q5QNZ6-F1
#
_cell.length_a   1.000
_cell.length_b   1.000
_cell.length_c   1.000
_cell.angle_alpha   90.00
_cell.angle_beta   90.00
_cell.angle_gamma   90.00
#
_symmetry.space_group_name_H-M   'P 1'
#
loop_
_entity.id
_entity.type
_entity.pdbx_description
1 polymer ?
#
loop_
_entity_poly.entity_id
_entity_poly.type
_entity_poly.pdbx_seq_one_letter_code
_entity_poly.pdbx_strand_id
1 'polypeptide(L)'
;MSYHPDFFKIFRLTHGSIVFGIVLFSIASILLVEKGLVDTVDISLDRTLQLIVVVIALAMVLGGFRLFKSRIMKIRNSNDPEDKRIENYRSACITWWAMLDIPALFSLVCFILTGNYAFFAVSVFLLLIIIAFMPRKENVILLLNLGSEGKGRFGN
;
A
#
# COMPACT_ATOMS: atom_id res chain seq x y z
N MET A 1 26.00 -2.41 16.77
CA MET A 1 25.39 -1.55 15.72
C MET A 1 24.31 -0.73 16.41
N SER A 2 24.40 0.60 16.39
CA SER A 2 23.55 1.49 17.19
C SER A 2 22.12 1.58 16.66
N TYR A 3 21.15 1.39 17.56
CA TYR A 3 19.73 1.55 17.34
C TYR A 3 19.39 2.98 16.89
N HIS A 4 18.62 3.13 15.81
CA HIS A 4 18.06 4.42 15.41
C HIS A 4 16.62 4.53 15.94
N PRO A 5 16.35 5.33 17.00
CA PRO A 5 14.99 5.59 17.50
C PRO A 5 14.03 6.14 16.44
N ASP A 6 14.54 6.57 15.28
CA ASP A 6 13.76 7.03 14.13
C ASP A 6 13.20 5.91 13.22
N PHE A 7 13.48 4.62 13.46
CA PHE A 7 13.06 3.57 12.52
C PHE A 7 11.54 3.53 12.29
N PHE A 8 10.73 3.52 13.36
CA PHE A 8 9.27 3.53 13.25
C PHE A 8 8.73 4.86 12.75
N LYS A 9 9.44 5.96 13.03
CA LYS A 9 9.08 7.30 12.56
C LYS A 9 9.21 7.38 11.05
N ILE A 10 10.35 6.96 10.50
CA ILE A 10 10.58 6.91 9.04
C ILE A 10 9.59 5.92 8.40
N PHE A 11 9.34 4.77 9.03
CA PHE A 11 8.41 3.78 8.51
C PHE A 11 6.96 4.29 8.43
N ARG A 12 6.50 5.00 9.47
CA ARG A 12 5.20 5.67 9.49
C ARG A 12 5.14 6.82 8.48
N LEU A 13 6.24 7.55 8.31
CA LEU A 13 6.35 8.62 7.31
C LEU A 13 6.20 8.07 5.89
N THR A 14 6.86 6.95 5.56
CA THR A 14 6.74 6.31 4.24
C THR A 14 5.31 5.83 3.96
N HIS A 15 4.66 5.19 4.93
CA HIS A 15 3.25 4.80 4.78
C HIS A 15 2.33 6.02 4.61
N GLY A 16 2.54 7.03 5.46
CA GLY A 16 1.81 8.30 5.41
C GLY A 16 1.97 9.02 4.07
N SER A 17 3.15 9.04 3.47
CA SER A 17 3.37 9.68 2.17
C SER A 17 2.63 8.98 1.02
N ILE A 18 2.52 7.65 1.05
CA ILE A 18 1.76 6.89 0.05
C ILE A 18 0.26 7.21 0.19
N VAL A 19 -0.27 7.10 1.41
CA VAL A 19 -1.68 7.42 1.70
C VAL A 19 -1.99 8.86 1.30
N PHE A 20 -1.14 9.80 1.69
CA PHE A 20 -1.29 11.22 1.34
C PHE A 20 -1.28 11.45 -0.17
N GLY A 21 -0.38 10.79 -0.90
CA GLY A 21 -0.31 10.87 -2.36
C GLY A 21 -1.61 10.43 -3.04
N ILE A 22 -2.14 9.26 -2.66
CA ILE A 22 -3.40 8.75 -3.22
C ILE A 22 -4.58 9.64 -2.86
N VAL A 23 -4.65 10.14 -1.61
CA VAL A 23 -5.73 11.06 -1.18
C VAL A 23 -5.68 12.36 -1.96
N LEU A 24 -4.50 12.97 -2.10
CA LEU A 24 -4.33 14.21 -2.86
C LEU A 24 -4.71 14.00 -4.33
N PHE A 25 -4.26 12.90 -4.93
CA PHE A 25 -4.59 12.57 -6.32
C PHE A 25 -6.08 12.28 -6.51
N SER A 26 -6.72 11.64 -5.52
CA SER A 26 -8.16 11.40 -5.51
C SER A 26 -8.94 12.72 -5.50
N ILE A 27 -8.59 13.66 -4.62
CA ILE A 27 -9.23 14.99 -4.57
C ILE A 27 -9.02 15.72 -5.89
N ALA A 28 -7.78 15.73 -6.41
CA ALA A 28 -7.48 16.36 -7.70
C ALA A 28 -8.30 15.74 -8.84
N SER A 29 -8.42 14.42 -8.89
CA SER A 29 -9.19 13.71 -9.92
C SER A 29 -10.68 14.08 -9.92
N ILE A 30 -11.30 14.20 -8.73
CA ILE A 30 -12.69 14.64 -8.60
C ILE A 30 -12.83 16.07 -9.11
N LEU A 31 -11.93 16.97 -8.70
CA LEU A 31 -11.96 18.36 -9.16
C LEU A 31 -11.78 18.49 -10.67
N LEU A 32 -10.94 17.65 -11.29
CA LEU A 32 -10.74 17.65 -12.74
C LEU A 32 -12.01 17.20 -13.49
N VAL A 33 -12.65 16.13 -13.02
CA VAL A 33 -13.86 15.56 -13.63
C VAL A 33 -15.07 16.48 -13.42
N GLU A 34 -15.37 16.87 -12.18
CA GLU A 34 -16.57 17.66 -11.84
C GLU A 34 -16.55 19.07 -12.40
N LYS A 35 -15.36 19.66 -12.58
CA LYS A 35 -15.22 20.98 -13.20
C LYS A 35 -15.09 20.93 -14.72
N GLY A 36 -15.11 19.74 -15.33
CA GLY A 36 -14.92 19.57 -16.77
C GLY A 36 -13.58 20.14 -17.26
N LEU A 37 -12.52 20.05 -16.44
CA LEU A 37 -11.19 20.56 -16.80
C LEU A 37 -10.45 19.61 -17.77
N VAL A 38 -10.99 18.40 -17.95
CA VAL A 38 -10.50 17.39 -18.89
C VAL A 38 -11.72 16.86 -19.64
N ASP A 39 -11.63 16.82 -20.97
CA ASP A 39 -12.65 16.20 -21.81
C ASP A 39 -12.66 14.70 -21.54
N THR A 40 -13.80 14.18 -21.08
CA THR A 40 -14.00 12.75 -20.91
C THR A 40 -14.13 12.10 -22.28
N VAL A 41 -13.38 11.03 -22.50
CA VAL A 41 -13.49 10.24 -23.73
C VAL A 41 -14.74 9.36 -23.60
N ASP A 42 -15.58 9.35 -24.64
CA ASP A 42 -16.66 8.37 -24.75
C ASP A 42 -16.05 7.00 -25.07
N ILE A 43 -15.59 6.32 -24.01
CA ILE A 43 -15.08 4.97 -24.11
C ILE A 43 -16.31 4.05 -24.14
N SER A 44 -16.81 3.76 -25.34
CA SER A 44 -17.81 2.70 -25.58
C SER A 44 -17.40 1.32 -25.01
N LEU A 45 -16.13 1.16 -24.62
CA LEU A 45 -15.52 0.01 -23.96
C LEU A 45 -15.33 0.18 -22.43
N ASP A 46 -16.01 1.13 -21.79
CA ASP A 46 -15.86 1.46 -20.37
C ASP A 46 -15.95 0.22 -19.46
N ARG A 47 -16.89 -0.69 -19.76
CA ARG A 47 -17.07 -1.95 -19.03
C ARG A 47 -15.88 -2.89 -19.19
N THR A 48 -15.30 -2.98 -20.39
CA THR A 48 -14.13 -3.82 -20.67
C THR A 48 -12.90 -3.28 -19.95
N LEU A 49 -12.68 -1.96 -20.00
CA LEU A 49 -11.59 -1.31 -19.28
C LEU A 49 -11.76 -1.47 -17.76
N GLN A 50 -12.98 -1.29 -17.24
CA GLN A 50 -13.30 -1.52 -15.83
C GLN A 50 -12.98 -2.95 -15.41
N LEU A 51 -13.36 -3.95 -16.21
CA LEU A 51 -13.04 -5.35 -15.93
C LEU A 51 -11.52 -5.57 -15.86
N ILE A 52 -10.77 -5.02 -16.81
CA ILE A 52 -9.29 -5.11 -16.82
C ILE A 52 -8.71 -4.49 -15.55
N VAL A 53 -9.13 -3.27 -15.19
CA VAL A 53 -8.65 -2.57 -13.99
C VAL A 53 -8.96 -3.39 -12.73
N VAL A 54 -10.18 -3.92 -12.60
CA VAL A 54 -10.56 -4.75 -11.44
C VAL A 54 -9.73 -6.04 -11.38
N VAL A 55 -9.51 -6.71 -12.52
CA VAL A 55 -8.70 -7.93 -12.58
C VAL A 55 -7.25 -7.64 -12.19
N ILE A 56 -6.66 -6.55 -12.69
CA ILE A 56 -5.30 -6.13 -12.33
C ILE A 56 -5.23 -5.79 -10.84
N ALA A 57 -6.19 -5.02 -10.32
CA ALA A 57 -6.25 -4.67 -8.90
C ALA A 57 -6.31 -5.92 -8.01
N LEU A 58 -7.20 -6.87 -8.34
CA LEU A 58 -7.31 -8.13 -7.61
C LEU A 58 -6.03 -8.97 -7.72
N ALA A 59 -5.42 -9.05 -8.91
CA ALA A 59 -4.17 -9.77 -9.11
C ALA A 59 -3.03 -9.18 -8.27
N MET A 60 -2.94 -7.85 -8.20
CA MET A 60 -1.94 -7.16 -7.37
C MET A 60 -2.20 -7.33 -5.88
N VAL A 61 -3.46 -7.27 -5.43
CA VAL A 61 -3.82 -7.53 -4.03
C VAL A 61 -3.46 -8.96 -3.64
N LEU A 62 -3.92 -9.96 -4.39
CA LEU A 62 -3.69 -11.37 -4.06
C LEU A 62 -2.23 -11.76 -4.24
N GLY A 63 -1.62 -11.37 -5.35
CA GLY A 63 -0.23 -11.64 -5.67
C GLY A 63 0.72 -10.96 -4.70
N GLY A 64 0.48 -9.69 -4.39
CA GLY A 64 1.28 -8.95 -3.43
C GLY A 64 1.14 -9.47 -2.01
N PHE A 65 -0.05 -9.89 -1.59
CA PHE A 65 -0.23 -10.48 -0.25
C PHE A 65 0.49 -11.83 -0.15
N ARG A 66 0.45 -12.65 -1.20
CA ARG A 66 1.21 -13.92 -1.27
C ARG A 66 2.72 -13.65 -1.21
N LEU A 67 3.22 -12.67 -1.96
CA LEU A 67 4.62 -12.27 -1.95
C LEU A 67 5.04 -11.76 -0.57
N PHE A 68 4.23 -10.89 0.04
CA PHE A 68 4.44 -10.37 1.37
C PHE A 68 4.54 -11.51 2.39
N LYS A 69 3.54 -12.40 2.44
CA LYS A 69 3.53 -13.56 3.34
C LYS A 69 4.78 -14.43 3.16
N SER A 70 5.16 -14.71 1.91
CA SER A 70 6.37 -15.49 1.60
C SER A 70 7.63 -14.80 2.15
N ARG A 71 7.77 -13.48 1.94
CA ARG A 71 8.89 -12.69 2.49
C ARG A 71 8.92 -12.72 4.01
N ILE A 72 7.78 -12.51 4.67
CA ILE A 72 7.70 -12.54 6.14
C ILE A 72 8.13 -13.91 6.69
N MET A 73 7.69 -15.01 6.07
CA MET A 73 8.12 -16.35 6.51
C MET A 73 9.62 -16.57 6.36
N LYS A 74 10.23 -16.09 5.26
CA LYS A 74 11.68 -16.15 5.05
C LYS A 74 12.45 -15.34 6.10
N ILE A 75 11.98 -14.12 6.42
CA ILE A 75 12.57 -13.25 7.44
C ILE A 75 12.41 -13.84 8.84
N ARG A 76 11.26 -14.47 9.12
CA ARG A 76 11.00 -15.10 10.41
C ARG A 76 11.97 -16.26 10.65
N ASN A 77 12.22 -17.08 9.64
CA ASN A 77 13.04 -18.29 9.72
C ASN A 77 14.53 -18.05 9.43
N SER A 78 14.94 -16.81 9.14
CA SER A 78 16.35 -16.48 8.92
C SER A 78 17.13 -16.46 10.23
N ASN A 79 18.40 -16.85 10.18
CA ASN A 79 19.37 -16.66 11.27
C ASN A 79 19.96 -15.23 11.31
N ASP A 80 19.31 -14.26 10.65
CA ASP A 80 19.75 -12.87 10.65
C ASP A 80 19.57 -12.24 12.05
N PRO A 81 20.43 -11.28 12.45
CA PRO A 81 20.24 -10.48 13.65
C PRO A 81 18.88 -9.76 13.66
N GLU A 82 18.33 -9.49 14.85
CA GLU A 82 17.00 -8.86 15.00
C GLU A 82 16.86 -7.55 14.21
N ASP A 83 17.86 -6.68 14.25
CA ASP A 83 17.84 -5.38 13.56
C ASP A 83 17.71 -5.55 12.03
N LYS A 84 18.40 -6.56 11.47
CA LYS A 84 18.33 -6.88 10.04
C LYS A 84 16.99 -7.50 9.65
N ARG A 85 16.37 -8.29 10.54
CA ARG A 85 15.02 -8.84 10.34
C ARG A 85 13.97 -7.72 10.33
N ILE A 86 14.12 -6.73 11.21
CA ILE A 86 13.27 -5.54 11.26
C ILE A 86 13.41 -4.69 9.98
N GLU A 87 14.64 -4.49 9.49
CA GLU A 87 14.89 -3.80 8.22
C GLU A 87 14.25 -4.53 7.02
N ASN A 88 14.45 -5.85 6.93
CA ASN A 88 13.86 -6.68 5.88
C ASN A 88 12.32 -6.66 5.93
N TYR A 89 11.74 -6.64 7.15
CA TYR A 89 10.30 -6.49 7.34
C TYR A 89 9.79 -5.18 6.75
N ARG A 90 10.47 -4.05 7.04
CA ARG A 90 10.12 -2.75 6.48
C ARG A 90 10.17 -2.76 4.96
N SER A 91 11.21 -3.35 4.37
CA SER A 91 11.32 -3.49 2.91
C SER A 91 10.16 -4.31 2.31
N ALA A 92 9.75 -5.40 2.98
CA ALA A 92 8.60 -6.20 2.57
C ALA A 92 7.27 -5.41 2.62
N CYS A 93 7.07 -4.60 3.66
CA CYS A 93 5.89 -3.73 3.78
C CYS A 93 5.86 -2.64 2.70
N ILE A 94 6.98 -1.96 2.44
CA ILE A 94 7.07 -0.94 1.39
C ILE A 94 6.75 -1.55 0.02
N THR A 95 7.29 -2.73 -0.26
CA THR A 95 7.00 -3.46 -1.51
C THR A 95 5.50 -3.77 -1.61
N TRP A 96 4.87 -4.23 -0.52
CA TRP A 96 3.44 -4.53 -0.49
C TRP A 96 2.58 -3.29 -0.77
N TRP A 97 2.89 -2.15 -0.14
CA TRP A 97 2.15 -0.91 -0.41
C TRP A 97 2.34 -0.41 -1.83
N ALA A 98 3.55 -0.48 -2.39
CA ALA A 98 3.81 -0.10 -3.77
C ALA A 98 3.00 -0.95 -4.78
N MET A 99 2.80 -2.24 -4.50
CA MET A 99 1.95 -3.11 -5.32
C MET A 99 0.48 -2.71 -5.33
N LEU A 100 -0.01 -2.04 -4.28
CA LEU A 100 -1.38 -1.53 -4.18
C LEU A 100 -1.51 -0.10 -4.71
N ASP A 101 -0.47 0.71 -4.53
CA ASP A 101 -0.42 2.11 -4.98
C ASP A 101 -0.53 2.22 -6.51
N ILE A 102 0.19 1.38 -7.25
CA ILE A 102 0.18 1.36 -8.72
C ILE A 102 -1.24 1.20 -9.29
N PRO A 103 -2.01 0.14 -8.96
CA PRO A 103 -3.38 0.00 -9.45
C PRO A 103 -4.33 1.07 -8.88
N ALA A 104 -4.07 1.63 -7.69
CA ALA A 104 -4.90 2.69 -7.13
C ALA A 104 -4.78 3.99 -7.94
N LEU A 105 -3.56 4.40 -8.27
CA LEU A 105 -3.30 5.58 -9.11
C LEU A 105 -3.77 5.36 -10.55
N PHE A 106 -3.52 4.17 -11.12
CA PHE A 106 -4.00 3.83 -12.46
C PHE A 106 -5.53 3.91 -12.56
N SER A 107 -6.25 3.42 -11.54
CA SER A 107 -7.70 3.52 -11.48
C SER A 107 -8.18 4.98 -11.42
N LEU A 108 -7.47 5.87 -10.72
CA LEU A 108 -7.80 7.31 -10.72
C LEU A 108 -7.55 7.96 -12.08
N VAL A 109 -6.51 7.54 -12.82
CA VAL A 109 -6.32 7.98 -14.21
C VAL A 109 -7.49 7.53 -15.09
N CYS A 110 -7.93 6.27 -14.97
CA CYS A 110 -9.13 5.80 -15.69
C CYS A 110 -10.38 6.60 -15.31
N PHE A 111 -10.56 6.96 -14.03
CA PHE A 111 -11.65 7.83 -13.60
C PHE A 111 -11.58 9.21 -14.28
N ILE A 112 -10.40 9.84 -14.33
CA ILE A 112 -10.23 11.14 -15.00
C ILE A 112 -10.61 11.06 -16.48
N LEU A 113 -10.21 9.99 -17.17
CA LEU A 113 -10.43 9.83 -18.61
C LEU A 113 -11.89 9.54 -18.97
N THR A 114 -12.65 8.92 -18.07
CA THR A 114 -13.99 8.38 -18.36
C THR A 114 -15.11 9.11 -17.61
N GLY A 115 -14.79 9.78 -16.50
CA GLY A 115 -15.77 10.26 -15.53
C GLY A 115 -16.48 9.14 -14.76
N ASN A 116 -16.08 7.88 -14.93
CA ASN A 116 -16.78 6.73 -14.37
C ASN A 116 -16.33 6.43 -12.93
N TYR A 117 -17.22 6.72 -11.98
CA TYR A 117 -17.01 6.55 -10.55
C TYR A 117 -16.70 5.11 -10.10
N ALA A 118 -16.93 4.10 -10.94
CA ALA A 118 -16.52 2.74 -10.64
C ALA A 118 -14.98 2.61 -10.54
N PHE A 119 -14.23 3.33 -11.37
CA PHE A 119 -12.77 3.38 -11.26
C PHE A 119 -12.33 4.10 -9.99
N PHE A 120 -13.03 5.18 -9.61
CA PHE A 120 -12.77 5.88 -8.34
C PHE A 120 -12.97 4.94 -7.14
N ALA A 121 -14.06 4.16 -7.13
CA ALA A 121 -14.36 3.19 -6.09
C ALA A 121 -13.25 2.13 -5.92
N VAL A 122 -12.65 1.64 -7.03
CA VAL A 122 -11.51 0.70 -6.97
C VAL A 122 -10.31 1.33 -6.29
N SER A 123 -10.00 2.60 -6.59
CA SER A 123 -8.88 3.31 -5.94
C SER A 123 -9.12 3.48 -4.44
N VAL A 124 -10.34 3.89 -4.04
CA VAL A 124 -10.73 4.01 -2.63
C VAL A 124 -10.62 2.66 -1.92
N PHE A 125 -11.06 1.57 -2.55
CA PHE A 125 -10.93 0.23 -1.99
C PHE A 125 -9.47 -0.15 -1.73
N LEU A 126 -8.57 0.11 -2.69
CA LEU A 126 -7.14 -0.15 -2.53
C LEU A 126 -6.50 0.75 -1.46
N LEU A 127 -6.90 2.02 -1.38
CA LEU A 127 -6.48 2.94 -0.33
C LEU A 127 -6.87 2.42 1.06
N LEU A 128 -8.10 1.93 1.22
CA LEU A 128 -8.56 1.34 2.48
C LEU A 128 -7.72 0.12 2.87
N ILE A 129 -7.34 -0.72 1.90
CA ILE A 129 -6.41 -1.84 2.16
C ILE A 129 -5.05 -1.31 2.63
N ILE A 130 -4.46 -0.31 1.96
CA ILE A 130 -3.18 0.27 2.37
C ILE A 130 -3.26 0.82 3.81
N ILE A 131 -4.33 1.53 4.15
CA ILE A 131 -4.56 2.07 5.51
C ILE A 131 -4.74 0.94 6.52
N ALA A 132 -5.54 -0.08 6.20
CA ALA A 132 -5.76 -1.23 7.09
C ALA A 132 -4.47 -2.02 7.36
N PHE A 133 -3.57 -2.08 6.38
CA PHE A 133 -2.25 -2.69 6.49
C PHE A 133 -1.17 -1.74 7.06
N MET A 134 -1.58 -0.74 7.84
CA MET A 134 -0.64 0.07 8.61
C MET A 134 0.13 -0.81 9.62
N PRO A 135 1.46 -0.80 9.59
CA PRO A 135 2.26 -1.66 10.44
C PRO A 135 2.29 -1.07 11.85
N ARG A 136 1.77 -1.84 12.80
CA ARG A 136 1.76 -1.49 14.22
C ARG A 136 2.90 -2.19 14.94
N LYS A 137 3.39 -1.62 16.04
CA LYS A 137 4.51 -2.19 16.82
C LYS A 137 4.22 -3.65 17.20
N GLU A 138 2.97 -3.94 17.56
CA GLU A 138 2.49 -5.26 17.97
C GLU A 138 2.58 -6.27 16.81
N ASN A 139 2.26 -5.85 15.59
CA ASN A 139 2.31 -6.70 14.39
C ASN A 139 3.76 -7.10 14.08
N VAL A 140 4.72 -6.19 14.25
CA VAL A 140 6.15 -6.48 14.01
C VAL A 140 6.66 -7.54 15.00
N ILE A 141 6.36 -7.36 16.30
CA ILE A 141 6.77 -8.29 17.36
C ILE A 141 6.18 -9.68 17.10
N LEU A 142 4.89 -9.75 16.77
CA LEU A 142 4.17 -11.00 16.52
C LEU A 142 4.67 -11.71 15.26
N LEU A 143 4.79 -10.99 14.14
CA LEU A 143 5.16 -11.57 12.84
C LEU A 143 6.61 -12.03 12.79
N LEU A 144 7.51 -11.31 13.48
CA LEU A 144 8.93 -11.65 13.56
C LEU A 144 9.27 -12.57 14.74
N ASN A 145 8.32 -12.88 15.64
CA ASN A 145 8.56 -13.67 16.83
C ASN A 145 9.79 -13.17 17.63
N LEU A 146 9.82 -11.88 17.92
CA LEU A 146 10.93 -11.24 18.64
C LEU A 146 10.92 -11.63 20.13
N GLY A 147 12.10 -11.82 20.72
CA GLY A 147 12.28 -12.23 22.12
C GLY A 147 11.91 -11.13 23.14
N SER A 148 12.11 -11.42 24.43
CA SER A 148 11.84 -10.47 25.54
C SER A 148 12.65 -9.17 25.42
N GLU A 149 13.88 -9.23 24.90
CA GLU A 149 14.69 -8.05 24.61
C GLU A 149 14.06 -7.15 23.54
N GLY A 150 13.55 -7.73 22.45
CA GLY A 150 12.79 -7.01 21.43
C GLY A 150 11.53 -6.34 22.00
N LYS A 151 10.82 -6.98 22.92
CA LYS A 151 9.63 -6.39 23.58
C LYS A 151 9.97 -5.18 24.44
N GLY A 152 11.04 -5.26 25.25
CA GLY A 152 11.54 -4.13 26.05
C GLY A 152 11.99 -2.94 25.20
N ARG A 153 12.48 -3.21 23.97
CA ARG A 153 12.91 -2.19 23.01
C ARG A 153 11.76 -1.43 22.33
N PHE A 154 10.53 -1.94 22.38
CA PHE A 154 9.34 -1.27 21.81
C PHE A 154 8.34 -0.78 22.86
N GLY A 155 8.49 -1.23 24.12
CA GLY A 155 7.71 -0.82 25.28
C GLY A 155 8.20 0.49 25.88
N ASN A 156 7.96 1.59 25.16
CA ASN A 156 7.76 2.96 25.67
C ASN A 156 6.94 3.72 24.61
#